data_AF-A0A1Z8JT17-F1
#
_entry.id   AF-A0A1Z8JT17-F1
#
_cell.length_a   1.000
_cell.length_b   1.000
_cell.length_c   1.000
_cell.angle_alpha   90.00
_cell.angle_beta   90.00
_cell.angle_gamma   90.00
#
_symmetry.space_group_name_H-M   'P 1'
#
loop_
_entity.id
_entity.type
_entity.pdbx_description
1 polymer ?
#
loop_
_entity_poly.entity_id
_entity_poly.type
_entity_poly.pdbx_seq_one_letter_code
_entity_poly.pdbx_strand_id
1 'polypeptide(L)'
;MESSAFPSATPVQFSPQLLHALDASTETSVTRSEHKSQEIAKQVSAKLDSILSSKVMELDDTIEKSLLKTDNGVGAPMLNEKLDVVYSKLKSSAEAKIAKSDSLKAAEESVANCLLKNKGRPLNCWDEVQEFKKLAGVP
;
A
#
# COMPACT_ATOMS: atom_id res chain seq x y z
N MET A 1 -71.82 -30.12 18.13
CA MET A 1 -70.73 -31.11 18.21
C MET A 1 -69.50 -30.39 18.75
N GLU A 2 -69.40 -30.22 20.06
CA GLU A 2 -68.87 -31.17 21.07
C GLU A 2 -67.40 -30.88 21.38
N SER A 3 -67.18 -30.17 22.49
CA SER A 3 -65.90 -30.01 23.14
C SER A 3 -65.58 -31.27 23.94
N SER A 4 -64.55 -32.02 23.54
CA SER A 4 -64.03 -33.11 24.37
C SER A 4 -63.00 -32.54 25.35
N ALA A 5 -63.44 -32.29 26.58
CA ALA A 5 -62.55 -32.00 27.69
C ALA A 5 -62.09 -33.32 28.32
N PHE A 6 -60.79 -33.63 28.18
CA PHE A 6 -60.15 -34.67 28.97
C PHE A 6 -59.60 -34.04 30.26
N PRO A 7 -60.15 -34.33 31.45
CA PRO A 7 -59.48 -33.94 32.68
C PRO A 7 -58.37 -34.95 33.00
N SER A 8 -57.10 -34.58 32.80
CA SER A 8 -56.01 -35.33 33.41
C SER A 8 -56.03 -35.04 34.91
N ALA A 9 -56.55 -35.99 35.69
CA ALA A 9 -56.64 -35.92 37.15
C ALA A 9 -55.28 -36.17 37.84
N THR A 10 -54.24 -35.44 37.42
CA THR A 10 -52.97 -35.34 38.15
C THR A 10 -52.73 -33.86 38.45
N PRO A 11 -52.52 -33.47 39.72
CA PRO A 11 -52.16 -32.10 40.05
C PRO A 11 -50.84 -31.77 39.36
N VAL A 12 -50.88 -30.89 38.36
CA VAL A 12 -49.66 -30.31 37.78
C VAL A 12 -49.09 -29.38 38.86
N GLN A 13 -48.23 -29.93 39.71
CA GLN A 13 -47.47 -29.18 40.70
C GLN A 13 -46.40 -28.38 39.96
N PHE A 14 -46.69 -27.12 39.64
CA PHE A 14 -45.65 -26.21 39.19
C PHE A 14 -44.70 -25.93 40.35
N SER A 15 -43.39 -25.89 40.07
CA SER A 15 -42.45 -25.51 41.13
C SER A 15 -42.73 -24.08 41.58
N PRO A 16 -42.62 -23.77 42.89
CA PRO A 16 -42.85 -22.43 43.42
C PRO A 16 -42.01 -21.37 42.68
N GLN A 17 -40.79 -21.75 42.27
CA GLN A 17 -39.89 -20.91 41.49
C GLN A 17 -40.48 -20.50 40.13
N LEU A 18 -41.20 -21.40 39.47
CA LEU A 18 -41.80 -21.17 38.16
C LEU A 18 -43.06 -20.30 38.31
N LEU A 19 -43.84 -20.54 39.37
CA LEU A 19 -44.98 -19.68 39.72
C LEU A 19 -44.52 -18.27 40.08
N HIS A 20 -43.47 -18.11 40.87
CA HIS A 20 -42.87 -16.80 41.15
C HIS A 20 -42.30 -16.14 39.90
N ALA A 21 -41.68 -16.90 38.98
CA ALA A 21 -41.20 -16.35 37.71
C ALA A 21 -42.34 -15.92 36.79
N LEU A 22 -43.47 -16.62 36.82
CA LEU A 22 -44.68 -16.27 36.06
C LEU A 22 -45.39 -15.06 36.67
N ASP A 23 -45.53 -15.01 38.01
CA ASP A 23 -46.14 -13.92 38.76
C ASP A 23 -45.29 -12.63 38.71
N ALA A 24 -43.96 -12.78 38.72
CA ALA A 24 -43.03 -11.68 38.51
C ALA A 24 -42.93 -11.24 37.04
N SER A 25 -43.27 -12.11 36.08
CA SER A 25 -43.23 -11.78 34.65
C SER A 25 -44.58 -11.25 34.18
N THR A 26 -44.85 -9.97 34.44
CA THR A 26 -45.97 -9.22 33.82
C THR A 26 -45.70 -8.84 32.36
N GLU A 27 -44.68 -9.44 31.75
CA GLU A 27 -44.20 -9.10 30.42
C GLU A 27 -44.97 -9.86 29.34
N THR A 28 -45.41 -9.13 28.32
CA THR A 28 -46.05 -9.74 27.14
C THR A 28 -44.99 -10.39 26.24
N SER A 29 -45.42 -11.26 25.32
CA SER A 29 -44.52 -11.90 24.34
C SER A 29 -43.70 -10.91 23.51
N VAL A 30 -44.21 -9.68 23.34
CA VAL A 30 -43.53 -8.59 22.61
C VAL A 30 -42.37 -8.03 23.42
N THR A 31 -42.58 -7.67 24.69
CA THR A 31 -41.51 -7.11 25.55
C THR A 31 -40.38 -8.13 25.74
N ARG A 32 -40.71 -9.42 25.87
CA ARG A 32 -39.71 -10.51 25.92
C ARG A 32 -38.88 -10.61 24.63
N SER A 33 -39.48 -10.36 23.47
CA SER A 33 -38.78 -10.35 22.19
C SER A 33 -37.82 -9.16 22.07
N GLU A 34 -38.25 -7.98 22.52
CA GLU A 34 -37.44 -6.75 22.56
C GLU A 34 -36.25 -6.86 23.53
N HIS A 35 -36.46 -7.40 24.74
CA HIS A 35 -35.37 -7.62 25.68
C HIS A 35 -34.32 -8.59 25.13
N LYS A 36 -34.76 -9.64 24.42
CA LYS A 36 -33.83 -10.59 23.79
C LYS A 36 -33.03 -9.93 22.66
N SER A 37 -33.64 -9.11 21.82
CA SER A 37 -32.93 -8.41 20.75
C SER A 37 -31.91 -7.40 21.31
N GLN A 38 -32.27 -6.71 22.39
CA GLN A 38 -31.36 -5.79 23.08
C GLN A 38 -30.16 -6.53 23.72
N GLU A 39 -30.39 -7.67 24.35
CA GLU A 39 -29.32 -8.50 24.93
C GLU A 39 -28.36 -9.02 23.85
N ILE A 40 -28.90 -9.49 22.72
CA ILE A 40 -28.10 -9.89 21.57
C ILE A 40 -27.26 -8.71 21.06
N ALA A 41 -27.85 -7.51 20.92
CA ALA A 41 -27.13 -6.33 20.47
C ALA A 41 -25.97 -5.96 21.42
N LYS A 42 -26.18 -6.03 22.73
CA LYS A 42 -25.13 -5.80 23.75
C LYS A 42 -24.00 -6.82 23.66
N GLN A 43 -24.33 -8.10 23.47
CA GLN A 43 -23.32 -9.15 23.33
C GLN A 43 -22.52 -9.00 22.04
N VAL A 44 -23.19 -8.64 20.93
CA VAL A 44 -22.53 -8.38 19.65
C VAL A 44 -21.60 -7.18 19.77
N SER A 45 -22.03 -6.07 20.37
CA SER A 45 -21.17 -4.89 20.55
C SER A 45 -19.95 -5.21 21.41
N ALA A 46 -20.13 -5.88 22.55
CA ALA A 46 -19.02 -6.27 23.42
C ALA A 46 -18.02 -7.20 22.73
N LYS A 47 -18.49 -8.12 21.87
CA LYS A 47 -17.62 -8.97 21.05
C LYS A 47 -16.87 -8.17 19.99
N LEU A 48 -17.54 -7.21 19.33
CA LEU A 48 -16.90 -6.33 18.35
C LEU A 48 -15.80 -5.49 19.00
N ASP A 49 -16.03 -4.94 20.19
CA ASP A 49 -15.01 -4.19 20.94
C ASP A 49 -13.80 -5.07 21.29
N SER A 50 -14.04 -6.30 21.75
CA SER A 50 -12.99 -7.27 22.04
C SER A 50 -12.17 -7.64 20.79
N ILE A 51 -12.84 -7.88 19.67
CA ILE A 51 -12.19 -8.17 18.38
C ILE A 51 -11.38 -6.96 17.91
N LEU A 52 -11.95 -5.75 18.02
CA LEU A 52 -11.28 -4.53 17.60
C LEU A 52 -10.01 -4.29 18.42
N SER A 53 -10.07 -4.43 19.74
CA SER A 53 -8.87 -4.35 20.60
C SER A 53 -7.82 -5.39 20.21
N SER A 54 -8.23 -6.64 19.95
CA SER A 54 -7.30 -7.70 19.53
C SER A 54 -6.66 -7.40 18.17
N LYS A 55 -7.44 -6.88 17.21
CA LYS A 55 -6.95 -6.54 15.87
C LYS A 55 -6.06 -5.32 15.85
N VAL A 56 -6.30 -4.33 16.72
CA VAL A 56 -5.41 -3.18 16.89
C VAL A 56 -4.04 -3.65 17.41
N MET A 57 -4.00 -4.54 18.40
CA MET A 57 -2.74 -5.11 18.91
C MET A 57 -2.01 -5.96 17.87
N GLU A 58 -2.73 -6.77 17.09
CA GLU A 58 -2.16 -7.57 16.00
C GLU A 58 -1.60 -6.68 14.87
N LEU A 59 -2.28 -5.58 14.55
CA LEU A 59 -1.81 -4.59 13.59
C LEU A 59 -0.54 -3.90 14.09
N ASP A 60 -0.51 -3.50 15.37
CA ASP A 60 0.65 -2.83 15.98
C ASP A 60 1.88 -3.75 15.97
N ASP A 61 1.74 -5.02 16.39
CA ASP A 61 2.81 -6.03 16.28
C ASP A 61 3.25 -6.25 14.82
N THR A 62 2.29 -6.27 13.89
CA THR A 62 2.62 -6.40 12.45
C THR A 62 3.38 -5.18 11.93
N ILE A 63 3.02 -3.97 12.35
CA ILE A 63 3.69 -2.73 11.99
C ILE A 63 5.09 -2.73 12.60
N GLU A 64 5.25 -2.96 13.90
CA GLU A 64 6.56 -3.05 14.56
C GLU A 64 7.43 -4.08 13.88
N LYS A 65 6.91 -5.28 13.63
CA LYS A 65 7.61 -6.35 12.93
C LYS A 65 7.95 -5.98 11.48
N SER A 66 7.12 -5.22 10.79
CA SER A 66 7.39 -4.76 9.42
C SER A 66 8.46 -3.67 9.40
N LEU A 67 8.42 -2.76 10.37
CA LEU A 67 9.45 -1.74 10.58
C LEU A 67 10.79 -2.40 10.91
N LEU A 68 10.81 -3.37 11.82
CA LEU A 68 11.99 -4.15 12.21
C LEU A 68 12.49 -5.09 11.10
N LYS A 69 11.59 -5.62 10.25
CA LYS A 69 11.96 -6.44 9.07
C LYS A 69 12.48 -5.64 7.88
N THR A 70 12.58 -4.32 8.00
CA THR A 70 13.35 -3.49 7.06
C THR A 70 14.87 -3.65 7.28
N ASP A 71 15.31 -4.68 8.00
CA ASP A 71 16.69 -5.19 8.00
C ASP A 71 16.96 -6.19 6.84
N ASN A 72 16.34 -5.97 5.69
CA ASN A 72 17.00 -6.29 4.41
C ASN A 72 17.68 -5.00 3.96
N GLY A 73 18.88 -4.78 4.50
CA GLY A 73 19.75 -3.61 4.37
C GLY A 73 19.68 -2.85 3.04
N VAL A 74 18.75 -1.91 2.93
CA VAL A 74 18.85 -0.74 2.07
C VAL A 74 18.56 0.48 2.93
N GLY A 75 19.38 0.67 3.96
CA GLY A 75 19.45 1.95 4.64
C GLY A 75 19.98 3.02 3.70
N ALA A 76 19.53 4.25 3.86
CA ALA A 76 20.09 5.44 3.20
C ALA A 76 21.64 5.47 3.08
N PRO A 77 22.44 5.05 4.10
CA PRO A 77 23.89 5.01 3.95
C PRO A 77 24.39 3.97 2.92
N MET A 78 23.77 2.79 2.84
CA MET A 78 24.15 1.75 1.87
C MET A 78 23.64 2.07 0.46
N LEU A 79 22.54 2.83 0.35
CA LEU A 79 22.09 3.39 -0.92
C LEU A 79 23.08 4.44 -1.43
N ASN A 80 23.60 5.31 -0.57
CA ASN A 80 24.63 6.28 -0.93
C ASN A 80 25.94 5.61 -1.36
N GLU A 81 26.37 4.54 -0.67
CA GLU A 81 27.54 3.76 -1.06
C GLU A 81 27.35 3.08 -2.43
N LYS A 82 26.19 2.45 -2.66
CA LYS A 82 25.85 1.90 -3.98
C LYS A 82 25.75 2.98 -5.05
N LEU A 83 25.26 4.17 -4.72
CA LEU A 83 25.16 5.30 -5.64
C LEU A 83 26.56 5.81 -6.04
N ASP A 84 27.50 5.87 -5.09
CA ASP A 84 28.89 6.25 -5.36
C ASP A 84 29.62 5.20 -6.23
N VAL A 85 29.39 3.91 -5.97
CA VAL A 85 29.91 2.81 -6.81
C VAL A 85 29.34 2.84 -8.22
N VAL A 86 28.04 3.15 -8.36
CA VAL A 86 27.40 3.29 -9.68
C VAL A 86 27.95 4.54 -10.38
N TYR A 87 28.09 5.67 -9.67
CA TYR A 87 28.63 6.91 -10.22
C TYR A 87 30.08 6.75 -10.70
N SER A 88 30.94 6.08 -9.94
CA SER A 88 32.33 5.80 -10.32
C SER A 88 32.45 4.81 -11.50
N LYS A 89 31.59 3.79 -11.57
CA LYS A 89 31.49 2.90 -12.74
C LYS A 89 30.95 3.61 -13.98
N LEU A 90 29.97 4.49 -13.84
CA LEU A 90 29.49 5.30 -14.95
C LEU A 90 30.54 6.31 -15.37
N LYS A 91 31.26 6.96 -14.45
CA LYS A 91 32.33 7.91 -14.77
C LYS A 91 33.48 7.23 -15.52
N SER A 92 33.96 6.09 -15.03
CA SER A 92 35.02 5.33 -15.73
C SER A 92 34.55 4.75 -17.07
N SER A 93 33.30 4.31 -17.18
CA SER A 93 32.71 3.82 -18.45
C SER A 93 32.36 4.95 -19.42
N ALA A 94 31.96 6.10 -18.91
CA ALA A 94 31.71 7.32 -19.66
C ALA A 94 33.04 7.91 -20.13
N GLU A 95 34.08 7.98 -19.32
CA GLU A 95 35.42 8.38 -19.77
C GLU A 95 36.00 7.36 -20.78
N ALA A 96 35.73 6.06 -20.61
CA ALA A 96 36.14 5.02 -21.55
C ALA A 96 35.31 4.96 -22.85
N LYS A 97 34.07 5.48 -22.87
CA LYS A 97 33.20 5.60 -24.07
C LYS A 97 33.09 7.02 -24.63
N ILE A 98 33.57 8.03 -23.91
CA ILE A 98 33.65 9.46 -24.28
C ILE A 98 35.12 9.85 -24.50
N ALA A 99 35.98 8.89 -24.86
CA ALA A 99 36.96 9.23 -25.87
C ALA A 99 36.14 9.55 -27.13
N LYS A 100 35.87 10.85 -27.38
CA LYS A 100 35.23 11.31 -28.63
C LYS A 100 35.89 10.51 -29.77
N SER A 101 35.09 9.78 -30.55
CA SER A 101 35.63 8.98 -31.64
C SER A 101 36.50 9.88 -32.51
N ASP A 102 37.57 9.34 -33.10
CA ASP A 102 38.47 10.17 -33.92
C ASP A 102 37.69 10.85 -35.07
N SER A 103 36.63 10.22 -35.55
CA SER A 103 35.67 10.80 -36.49
C SER A 103 34.91 12.02 -35.95
N LEU A 104 34.48 11.99 -34.68
CA LEU A 104 33.76 13.10 -34.06
C LEU A 104 34.70 14.30 -33.80
N LYS A 105 35.94 14.03 -33.40
CA LYS A 105 36.97 15.09 -33.24
C LYS A 105 37.32 15.76 -34.57
N ALA A 106 37.49 14.96 -35.64
CA ALA A 106 37.76 15.49 -36.97
C ALA A 106 36.59 16.35 -37.50
N ALA A 107 35.34 15.92 -37.27
CA ALA A 107 34.16 16.70 -37.64
C ALA A 107 34.05 18.00 -36.82
N GLU A 108 34.37 17.98 -35.52
CA GLU A 108 34.41 19.17 -34.66
C GLU A 108 35.45 20.19 -35.15
N GLU A 109 36.65 19.74 -35.52
CA GLU A 109 37.69 20.58 -36.10
C GLU A 109 37.28 21.16 -37.47
N SER A 110 36.59 20.38 -38.30
CA SER A 110 36.08 20.83 -39.60
C SER A 110 35.08 21.98 -39.44
N VAL A 111 34.10 21.82 -38.52
CA VAL A 111 33.13 22.87 -38.19
C VAL A 111 33.83 24.12 -37.63
N ALA A 112 34.75 23.95 -36.68
CA ALA A 112 35.48 25.05 -36.08
C ALA A 112 36.29 25.83 -37.14
N ASN A 113 36.98 25.12 -38.03
CA ASN A 113 37.75 25.72 -39.12
C ASN A 113 36.85 26.45 -40.14
N CYS A 114 35.70 25.87 -40.49
CA CYS A 114 34.77 26.53 -41.40
C CYS A 114 34.21 27.82 -40.78
N LEU A 115 33.80 27.79 -39.50
CA LEU A 115 33.28 28.96 -38.79
C LEU A 115 34.33 30.06 -38.60
N LEU A 116 35.59 29.69 -38.38
CA LEU A 116 36.71 30.62 -38.31
C LEU A 116 36.99 31.30 -39.65
N LYS A 117 36.84 30.58 -40.77
CA LYS A 117 36.98 31.11 -42.13
C LYS A 117 35.77 31.97 -42.54
N ASN A 118 34.57 31.61 -42.10
CA ASN A 118 33.29 32.25 -42.43
C ASN A 118 32.73 33.06 -41.25
N LYS A 119 33.54 33.94 -40.65
CA LYS A 119 33.12 34.75 -39.50
C LYS A 119 31.83 35.52 -39.81
N GLY A 120 30.84 35.40 -38.92
CA GLY A 120 29.53 36.06 -39.06
C GLY A 120 28.61 35.47 -40.14
N ARG A 121 29.00 34.37 -40.80
CA ARG A 121 28.18 33.67 -41.81
C ARG A 121 28.10 32.16 -41.50
N PRO A 122 27.45 31.76 -40.41
CA PRO A 122 27.39 30.36 -39.97
C PRO A 122 26.68 29.44 -40.96
N LEU A 123 25.77 29.97 -41.79
CA LEU A 123 25.05 29.21 -42.82
C LEU A 123 25.95 28.63 -43.91
N ASN A 124 27.14 29.21 -44.13
CA ASN A 124 28.12 28.69 -45.10
C ASN A 124 28.80 27.39 -44.65
N CYS A 125 28.61 27.01 -43.38
CA CYS A 125 29.23 25.84 -42.77
C CYS A 125 28.18 24.78 -42.37
N TRP A 126 27.01 24.83 -43.01
CA TRP A 126 25.87 24.01 -42.63
C TRP A 126 26.12 22.51 -42.89
N ASP A 127 26.84 22.18 -43.97
CA ASP A 127 27.14 20.80 -44.34
C ASP A 127 28.05 20.12 -43.29
N GLU A 128 29.08 20.82 -42.82
CA GLU A 128 29.98 20.36 -41.76
C GLU A 128 29.23 20.18 -40.42
N VAL A 129 28.28 21.07 -40.13
CA VAL A 129 27.43 20.96 -38.93
C VAL A 129 26.47 19.77 -39.04
N GLN A 130 25.91 19.50 -40.22
CA GLN A 130 25.05 18.32 -40.45
C GLN A 130 25.83 17.02 -40.29
N GLU A 131 27.07 16.97 -40.77
CA GLU A 131 27.95 15.81 -40.59
C GLU A 131 28.31 15.58 -39.12
N PHE A 132 28.70 16.65 -38.40
CA PHE A 132 28.93 16.59 -36.96
C PHE A 132 27.69 16.10 -36.20
N LYS A 133 26.50 16.58 -36.57
CA LYS A 133 25.22 16.21 -35.94
C LYS A 133 24.90 14.72 -36.12
N LYS A 134 25.14 14.16 -37.31
CA LYS A 134 24.98 12.72 -37.59
C LYS A 134 25.91 11.87 -36.72
N LEU A 135 27.17 12.30 -36.56
CA LEU A 135 28.17 11.61 -35.75
C LEU A 135 27.92 11.75 -34.24
N ALA A 136 27.34 12.86 -33.80
CA ALA A 136 26.98 13.13 -32.41
C ALA A 136 25.69 12.43 -31.95
N GLY A 137 24.93 11.80 -32.86
CA GLY A 137 23.69 11.09 -32.54
C GLY A 137 22.53 11.99 -32.10
N VAL A 138 22.57 13.27 -32.48
CA VAL A 138 21.51 14.25 -32.17
C VAL A 138 20.58 14.37 -33.39
N PRO A 139 19.26 14.14 -33.26
CA PRO A 139 18.30 14.23 -34.37
C PRO A 139 18.10 15.65 -34.88
#